data_AF-A0A5N5IZL7-F1
#
_entry.id   AF-A0A5N5IZL7-F1
#
_cell.length_a   1.000
_cell.length_b   1.000
_cell.length_c   1.000
_cell.angle_alpha   90.00
_cell.angle_beta   90.00
_cell.angle_gamma   90.00
#
_symmetry.space_group_name_H-M   'P 1'
#
loop_
_entity.id
_entity.type
_entity.pdbx_description
1 polymer ?
#
loop_
_entity_poly.entity_id
_entity_poly.type
_entity_poly.pdbx_seq_one_letter_code
_entity_poly.pdbx_strand_id
1 'polypeptide(L)'
;MIQPSLISYSFNSLPQPVLLDVASIGADRILLLDSYFSVVIFHGMTIAQWRNLGYQNQPEHEEQDISNAYKTLSDNVLVIIYAPRFLAELPSTKTLVLSILSLTSAPKPSLWKAFAQLLQAPKEDAQTIIHERFPVPRLVVCDQHGSQARFLLAKLNPSATYNNANEMAAGSDIIFTDDVSLQVFFEHLQRLAVQS
;
A
#
# COMPACT_ATOMS: atom_id res chain seq x y z
N MET A 1 -7.20 -10.60 21.37
CA MET A 1 -7.60 -12.02 21.58
C MET A 1 -6.81 -12.90 20.61
N ILE A 2 -6.79 -14.22 20.81
CA ILE A 2 -5.77 -15.17 20.28
C ILE A 2 -5.34 -14.90 18.83
N GLN A 3 -6.29 -14.61 17.93
CA GLN A 3 -6.01 -14.27 16.54
C GLN A 3 -6.65 -12.91 16.18
N PRO A 4 -5.84 -11.86 15.94
CA PRO A 4 -6.29 -10.58 15.38
C PRO A 4 -6.91 -10.73 13.98
N SER A 5 -7.83 -9.83 13.62
CA SER A 5 -8.32 -9.72 12.23
C SER A 5 -7.55 -8.67 11.45
N LEU A 6 -7.35 -8.90 10.16
CA LEU A 6 -6.69 -7.97 9.25
C LEU A 6 -7.57 -7.76 8.01
N ILE A 7 -7.92 -6.51 7.71
CA ILE A 7 -8.72 -6.13 6.55
C ILE A 7 -7.85 -5.30 5.61
N SER A 8 -7.91 -5.59 4.30
CA SER A 8 -7.20 -4.84 3.27
C SER A 8 -8.15 -3.96 2.46
N TYR A 9 -7.75 -2.71 2.24
CA TYR A 9 -8.41 -1.73 1.41
C TYR A 9 -7.49 -1.39 0.23
N SER A 10 -8.04 -1.41 -0.98
CA SER A 10 -7.29 -1.09 -2.21
C SER A 10 -8.23 -0.46 -3.23
N PHE A 11 -7.70 0.11 -4.31
CA PHE A 11 -8.51 0.62 -5.41
C PHE A 11 -9.16 -0.48 -6.25
N ASN A 12 -8.54 -1.66 -6.30
CA ASN A 12 -8.90 -2.72 -7.24
C ASN A 12 -9.89 -3.72 -6.66
N SER A 13 -10.18 -3.65 -5.36
CA SER A 13 -11.08 -4.56 -4.67
C SER A 13 -11.77 -3.90 -3.49
N LEU A 14 -12.97 -4.37 -3.19
CA LEU A 14 -13.69 -4.00 -1.97
C LEU A 14 -12.90 -4.42 -0.72
N PRO A 15 -13.15 -3.78 0.45
CA PRO A 15 -12.52 -4.18 1.69
C PRO A 15 -12.73 -5.66 1.97
N GLN A 16 -11.64 -6.40 2.15
CA GLN A 16 -11.68 -7.86 2.32
C GLN A 16 -10.75 -8.33 3.42
N PRO A 17 -11.13 -9.38 4.17
CA PRO A 17 -10.23 -10.03 5.11
C PRO A 17 -9.00 -10.59 4.39
N VAL A 18 -7.83 -10.42 4.98
CA VAL A 18 -6.56 -10.96 4.50
C VAL A 18 -5.86 -11.76 5.59
N LEU A 19 -4.91 -12.61 5.19
CA LEU A 19 -4.13 -13.40 6.14
C LEU A 19 -3.30 -12.48 7.03
N LEU A 20 -3.15 -12.86 8.30
CA LEU A 20 -2.30 -12.18 9.26
C LEU A 20 -0.83 -12.52 8.99
N ASP A 21 -0.32 -12.07 7.87
CA ASP A 21 0.92 -12.50 7.25
C ASP A 21 1.62 -11.31 6.58
N VAL A 22 2.96 -11.34 6.53
CA VAL A 22 3.77 -10.30 5.87
C VAL A 22 3.44 -10.17 4.39
N ALA A 23 3.08 -11.26 3.72
CA ALA A 23 2.66 -11.25 2.32
C ALA A 23 1.41 -10.38 2.07
N SER A 24 0.64 -10.05 3.11
CA SER A 24 -0.50 -9.12 3.00
C SER A 24 -0.09 -7.66 2.94
N ILE A 25 1.18 -7.32 3.25
CA ILE A 25 1.70 -5.96 3.13
C ILE A 25 1.93 -5.63 1.65
N GLY A 26 1.32 -4.54 1.19
CA GLY A 26 1.51 -4.01 -0.17
C GLY A 26 1.65 -2.50 -0.15
N ALA A 27 2.45 -1.97 -1.07
CA ALA A 27 2.71 -0.53 -1.21
C ALA A 27 1.45 0.28 -1.54
N ASP A 28 0.51 -0.33 -2.27
CA ASP A 28 -0.70 0.24 -2.86
C ASP A 28 -1.97 -0.01 -2.01
N ARG A 29 -1.83 -0.52 -0.78
CA ARG A 29 -2.95 -0.92 0.06
C ARG A 29 -2.92 -0.26 1.43
N ILE A 30 -4.09 -0.16 2.06
CA ILE A 30 -4.23 0.18 3.47
C ILE A 30 -4.66 -1.08 4.20
N LEU A 31 -4.10 -1.31 5.39
CA LEU A 31 -4.47 -2.42 6.26
C LEU A 31 -5.08 -1.90 7.56
N LEU A 32 -6.19 -2.49 7.97
CA LEU A 32 -6.81 -2.30 9.28
C LEU A 32 -6.63 -3.58 10.10
N LEU A 33 -5.72 -3.53 11.07
CA LEU A 33 -5.53 -4.60 12.05
C LEU A 33 -6.39 -4.31 13.27
N ASP A 34 -7.12 -5.32 13.70
CA ASP A 34 -7.83 -5.31 14.97
C ASP A 34 -7.38 -6.47 15.86
N SER A 35 -6.71 -6.12 16.96
CA SER A 35 -6.16 -7.06 17.94
C SER A 35 -6.92 -7.08 19.27
N TYR A 36 -8.15 -6.54 19.29
CA TYR A 36 -8.95 -6.25 20.49
C TYR A 36 -8.44 -5.04 21.29
N PHE A 37 -7.21 -5.11 21.83
CA PHE A 37 -6.66 -4.05 22.69
C PHE A 37 -6.06 -2.86 21.92
N SER A 38 -5.72 -3.08 20.65
CA SER A 38 -5.29 -2.01 19.75
C SER A 38 -5.85 -2.22 18.35
N VAL A 39 -6.18 -1.09 17.71
CA VAL A 39 -6.58 -0.98 16.31
C VAL A 39 -5.47 -0.25 15.56
N VAL A 40 -4.95 -0.84 14.48
CA VAL A 40 -3.84 -0.26 13.71
C VAL A 40 -4.31 0.00 12.28
N ILE A 41 -4.20 1.26 11.84
CA ILE A 41 -4.32 1.65 10.44
C ILE A 41 -2.91 1.80 9.87
N PHE A 42 -2.59 0.97 8.88
CA PHE A 42 -1.28 0.93 8.24
C PHE A 42 -1.41 1.32 6.76
N HIS A 43 -0.65 2.32 6.33
CA HIS A 43 -0.61 2.75 4.93
C HIS A 43 0.63 2.20 4.23
N GLY A 44 0.45 1.52 3.10
CA GLY A 44 1.55 1.15 2.21
C GLY A 44 2.31 2.37 1.70
N MET A 45 3.57 2.17 1.28
CA MET A 45 4.45 3.29 0.91
C MET A 45 3.87 4.21 -0.18
N THR A 46 3.21 3.66 -1.21
CA THR A 46 2.61 4.44 -2.30
C THR A 46 1.42 5.24 -1.82
N ILE A 47 0.57 4.64 -0.99
CA ILE A 47 -0.57 5.32 -0.37
C ILE A 47 -0.09 6.47 0.52
N ALA A 48 0.94 6.24 1.35
CA ALA A 48 1.52 7.26 2.21
C ALA A 48 2.12 8.40 1.39
N GLN A 49 2.84 8.10 0.30
CA GLN A 49 3.39 9.10 -0.61
C GLN A 49 2.29 9.96 -1.23
N TRP A 50 1.24 9.36 -1.80
CA TRP A 50 0.11 10.08 -2.39
C TRP A 50 -0.64 10.94 -1.37
N ARG A 51 -0.80 10.44 -0.15
CA ARG A 51 -1.43 11.19 0.95
C ARG A 51 -0.60 12.42 1.33
N ASN A 52 0.73 12.28 1.39
CA ASN A 52 1.64 13.37 1.72
C ASN A 52 1.75 14.41 0.60
N LEU A 53 1.57 14.01 -0.66
CA LEU A 53 1.44 14.91 -1.81
C LEU A 53 0.09 15.64 -1.87
N GLY A 54 -0.87 15.26 -1.01
CA GLY A 54 -2.15 15.95 -0.87
C GLY A 54 -3.16 15.66 -1.98
N TYR A 55 -3.03 14.56 -2.72
CA TYR A 55 -3.96 14.22 -3.81
C TYR A 55 -5.42 14.10 -3.35
N GLN A 56 -5.67 13.79 -2.08
CA GLN A 56 -7.00 13.76 -1.47
C GLN A 56 -7.69 15.12 -1.34
N ASN A 57 -6.94 16.23 -1.46
CA ASN A 57 -7.45 17.60 -1.29
C ASN A 57 -7.62 18.33 -2.62
N GLN A 58 -7.33 17.69 -3.76
CA GLN A 58 -7.36 18.34 -5.06
C GLN A 58 -8.81 18.59 -5.51
N PRO A 59 -9.17 19.82 -5.95
CA PRO A 59 -10.52 20.13 -6.40
C PRO A 59 -10.83 19.47 -7.77
N GLU A 60 -12.07 18.98 -7.94
CA GLU A 60 -12.56 18.31 -9.18
C GLU A 60 -12.39 19.16 -10.46
N HIS A 61 -12.14 20.46 -10.37
CA HIS A 61 -11.96 21.33 -11.55
C HIS A 61 -10.58 21.20 -12.22
N GLU A 62 -9.52 20.83 -11.49
CA GLU A 62 -8.20 20.61 -12.09
C GLU A 62 -8.16 19.31 -12.92
N GLU A 63 -9.10 18.39 -12.69
CA GLU A 63 -9.24 17.14 -13.43
C GLU A 63 -9.52 17.37 -14.93
N GLN A 64 -10.30 18.41 -15.25
CA GLN A 64 -10.60 18.77 -16.64
C GLN A 64 -9.38 19.41 -17.32
N ASP A 65 -8.67 20.31 -16.64
CA ASP A 65 -7.47 20.96 -17.18
C ASP A 65 -6.32 19.96 -17.36
N ILE A 66 -6.15 19.03 -16.42
CA ILE A 66 -5.13 17.99 -16.50
C ILE A 66 -5.49 16.94 -17.56
N SER A 67 -6.76 16.50 -17.66
CA SER A 67 -7.20 15.60 -18.74
C SER A 67 -7.03 16.25 -20.12
N ASN A 68 -7.32 17.54 -20.24
CA ASN A 68 -7.10 18.31 -21.47
C ASN A 68 -5.59 18.46 -21.76
N ALA A 69 -4.76 18.68 -20.74
CA ALA A 69 -3.31 18.74 -20.88
C ALA A 69 -2.72 17.39 -21.29
N TYR A 70 -3.16 16.27 -20.71
CA TYR A 70 -2.76 14.91 -21.11
C TYR A 70 -3.20 14.57 -22.53
N LYS A 71 -4.40 14.99 -22.94
CA LYS A 71 -4.89 14.81 -24.30
C LYS A 71 -4.08 15.64 -25.31
N THR A 72 -3.78 16.90 -24.95
CA THR A 72 -2.92 17.78 -25.75
C THR A 72 -1.48 17.24 -25.84
N LEU A 73 -0.97 16.69 -24.75
CA LEU A 73 0.34 16.04 -24.69
C LEU A 73 0.35 14.72 -25.47
N SER A 74 -0.69 13.88 -25.42
CA SER A 74 -0.74 12.65 -26.22
C SER A 74 -0.82 12.95 -27.71
N ASP A 75 -1.61 13.96 -28.10
CA ASP A 75 -1.73 14.40 -29.49
C ASP A 75 -0.40 14.99 -29.98
N ASN A 76 0.34 15.73 -29.13
CA ASN A 76 1.65 16.29 -29.47
C ASN A 76 2.82 15.29 -29.38
N VAL A 77 2.78 14.29 -28.48
CA VAL A 77 3.81 13.24 -28.38
C VAL A 77 3.73 12.29 -29.57
N LEU A 78 2.54 12.05 -30.13
CA LEU A 78 2.39 11.33 -31.39
C LEU A 78 3.12 12.05 -32.53
N VAL A 79 3.13 13.39 -32.55
CA VAL A 79 3.89 14.19 -33.53
C VAL A 79 5.41 14.04 -33.35
N ILE A 80 5.89 13.88 -32.12
CA ILE A 80 7.33 13.71 -31.81
C ILE A 80 7.84 12.31 -32.20
N ILE A 81 6.99 11.27 -32.14
CA ILE A 81 7.36 9.91 -32.54
C ILE A 81 7.40 9.74 -34.07
N TYR A 82 6.64 10.54 -34.83
CA TYR A 82 6.59 10.47 -36.30
C TYR A 82 7.49 11.47 -37.05
N ALA A 83 8.30 12.30 -36.38
CA ALA A 83 9.21 13.26 -37.01
C ALA A 83 10.70 12.90 -36.72
N PRO A 84 11.35 12.06 -37.54
CA PRO A 84 12.61 11.40 -37.19
C PRO A 84 13.87 12.27 -37.33
N ARG A 85 13.79 13.61 -37.23
CA ARG A 85 14.91 14.48 -37.66
C ARG A 85 15.34 15.64 -36.76
N PHE A 86 14.86 15.75 -35.51
CA PHE A 86 15.18 16.94 -34.69
C PHE A 86 15.49 16.72 -33.20
N LEU A 87 15.93 15.53 -32.78
CA LEU A 87 16.27 15.26 -31.37
C LEU A 87 17.73 14.81 -31.21
N ALA A 88 18.68 15.73 -31.36
CA ALA A 88 20.08 15.48 -31.01
C ALA A 88 20.71 16.49 -30.03
N GLU A 89 20.07 17.62 -29.67
CA GLU A 89 20.83 18.74 -29.05
C GLU A 89 20.16 19.50 -27.88
N LEU A 90 19.36 18.87 -27.02
CA LEU A 90 18.84 19.59 -25.82
C LEU A 90 19.03 18.82 -24.49
N PRO A 91 19.77 19.38 -23.51
CA PRO A 91 19.94 18.81 -22.17
C PRO A 91 18.66 18.85 -21.31
N SER A 92 17.58 19.47 -21.80
CA SER A 92 16.26 19.58 -21.15
C SER A 92 15.39 18.32 -21.24
N THR A 93 15.77 17.32 -22.04
CA THR A 93 14.96 16.11 -22.25
C THR A 93 14.94 15.18 -21.03
N LYS A 94 15.99 15.15 -20.21
CA LYS A 94 16.00 14.35 -18.96
C LYS A 94 14.96 14.81 -17.94
N THR A 95 14.75 16.12 -17.82
CA THR A 95 13.74 16.68 -16.89
C THR A 95 12.31 16.41 -17.37
N LEU A 96 12.07 16.47 -18.67
CA LEU A 96 10.76 16.12 -19.26
C LEU A 96 10.46 14.62 -19.14
N VAL A 97 11.45 13.75 -19.36
CA VAL A 97 11.27 12.30 -19.18
C VAL A 97 11.00 11.94 -17.72
N LEU A 98 11.67 12.58 -16.76
CA LEU A 98 11.43 12.37 -15.32
C LEU A 98 10.06 12.88 -14.85
N SER A 99 9.59 14.01 -15.39
CA SER A 99 8.24 14.51 -15.10
C SER A 99 7.16 13.64 -15.75
N ILE A 100 7.38 13.14 -16.98
CA ILE A 100 6.50 12.17 -17.65
C ILE A 100 6.47 10.83 -16.89
N LEU A 101 7.60 10.33 -16.38
CA LEU A 101 7.66 9.11 -15.57
C LEU A 101 6.98 9.25 -14.20
N SER A 102 7.01 10.44 -13.58
CA SER A 102 6.26 10.72 -12.35
C SER A 102 4.74 10.64 -12.60
N LEU A 103 4.29 11.16 -13.75
CA LEU A 103 2.89 11.17 -14.18
C LEU A 103 2.33 9.76 -14.49
N THR A 104 3.16 8.75 -14.76
CA THR A 104 2.67 7.37 -14.99
C THR A 104 2.30 6.63 -13.69
N SER A 105 2.87 7.05 -12.55
CA SER A 105 2.60 6.46 -11.23
C SER A 105 1.56 7.22 -10.41
N ALA A 106 1.21 8.44 -10.83
CA ALA A 106 0.22 9.26 -10.13
C ALA A 106 -1.21 8.70 -10.38
N PRO A 107 -2.09 8.75 -9.37
CA PRO A 107 -3.49 8.42 -9.59
C PRO A 107 -4.06 9.39 -10.62
N LYS A 108 -4.69 8.85 -11.67
CA LYS A 108 -5.46 9.62 -12.66
C LYS A 108 -6.41 10.57 -11.92
N PRO A 109 -6.71 11.76 -12.44
CA PRO A 109 -7.47 12.74 -11.67
C PRO A 109 -8.88 12.27 -11.28
N SER A 110 -9.50 11.36 -12.05
CA SER A 110 -10.76 10.67 -11.67
C SER A 110 -10.66 9.75 -10.46
N LEU A 111 -9.44 9.45 -10.01
CA LEU A 111 -9.16 8.62 -8.85
C LEU A 111 -8.92 9.44 -7.58
N TRP A 112 -8.87 10.78 -7.61
CA TRP A 112 -8.61 11.58 -6.41
C TRP A 112 -9.74 11.49 -5.39
N LYS A 113 -11.00 11.54 -5.85
CA LYS A 113 -12.18 11.29 -5.01
C LYS A 113 -12.20 9.87 -4.45
N ALA A 114 -11.89 8.89 -5.30
CA ALA A 114 -11.77 7.50 -4.88
C ALA A 114 -10.64 7.32 -3.84
N PHE A 115 -9.54 8.08 -3.96
CA PHE A 115 -8.44 8.07 -3.01
C PHE A 115 -8.83 8.69 -1.66
N ALA A 116 -9.53 9.82 -1.67
CA ALA A 116 -10.08 10.41 -0.46
C ALA A 116 -11.01 9.42 0.27
N GLN A 117 -11.88 8.72 -0.47
CA GLN A 117 -12.73 7.66 0.08
C GLN A 117 -11.90 6.49 0.63
N LEU A 118 -10.88 6.04 -0.09
CA LEU A 118 -9.99 4.97 0.34
C LEU A 118 -9.28 5.29 1.66
N LEU A 119 -8.86 6.54 1.87
CA LEU A 119 -8.24 6.99 3.12
C LEU A 119 -9.25 7.13 4.28
N GLN A 120 -10.53 7.29 3.97
CA GLN A 120 -11.58 7.55 4.95
C GLN A 120 -12.22 6.25 5.47
N ALA A 121 -12.49 5.29 4.58
CA ALA A 121 -13.11 4.00 4.94
C ALA A 121 -12.48 3.28 6.16
N PRO A 122 -11.15 3.05 6.23
CA PRO A 122 -10.55 2.38 7.38
C PRO A 122 -10.61 3.21 8.68
N LYS A 123 -10.77 4.53 8.59
CA LYS A 123 -10.93 5.40 9.77
C LYS A 123 -12.33 5.27 10.35
N GLU A 124 -13.35 5.20 9.48
CA GLU A 124 -14.74 5.00 9.90
C GLU A 124 -14.89 3.63 10.58
N ASP A 125 -14.36 2.59 9.95
CA ASP A 125 -14.38 1.23 10.52
C ASP A 125 -13.64 1.18 11.88
N ALA A 126 -12.46 1.82 11.97
CA ALA A 126 -11.73 1.94 13.22
C ALA A 126 -12.51 2.70 14.31
N GLN A 127 -13.20 3.79 13.95
CA GLN A 127 -14.01 4.56 14.88
C GLN A 127 -15.17 3.73 15.43
N THR A 128 -15.88 3.00 14.58
CA THR A 128 -16.94 2.08 14.99
C THR A 128 -16.41 1.07 16.01
N ILE A 129 -15.27 0.41 15.72
CA ILE A 129 -14.64 -0.55 16.64
C ILE A 129 -14.29 0.10 17.99
N ILE A 130 -13.78 1.33 17.98
CA ILE A 130 -13.38 2.06 19.19
C ILE A 130 -14.59 2.43 20.05
N HIS A 131 -15.70 2.84 19.41
CA HIS A 131 -16.92 3.24 20.11
C HIS A 131 -17.66 2.06 20.74
N GLU A 132 -17.61 0.88 20.12
CA GLU A 132 -18.36 -0.29 20.57
C GLU A 132 -17.65 -1.10 21.67
N ARG A 133 -16.36 -0.85 21.94
CA ARG A 133 -15.53 -1.72 22.79
C ARG A 133 -15.18 -1.16 24.16
N PHE A 134 -15.12 -2.09 25.10
CA PHE A 134 -14.62 -1.86 26.46
C PHE A 134 -13.62 -2.96 26.87
N PRO A 135 -12.40 -2.61 27.34
CA PRO A 135 -11.84 -1.25 27.43
C PRO A 135 -11.59 -0.64 26.04
N VAL A 136 -11.53 0.69 25.97
CA VAL A 136 -11.31 1.43 24.72
C VAL A 136 -9.97 1.01 24.09
N PRO A 137 -9.95 0.51 22.84
CA PRO A 137 -8.72 0.11 22.17
C PRO A 137 -7.80 1.30 21.90
N ARG A 138 -6.47 1.05 21.92
CA ARG A 138 -5.49 2.05 21.46
C ARG A 138 -5.50 2.12 19.92
N LEU A 139 -5.84 3.28 19.37
CA LEU A 139 -5.69 3.55 17.93
C LEU A 139 -4.23 3.90 17.59
N VAL A 140 -3.67 3.25 16.58
CA VAL A 140 -2.35 3.55 16.01
C VAL A 140 -2.51 3.78 14.51
N VAL A 141 -2.08 4.94 14.03
CA VAL A 141 -2.04 5.23 12.59
C VAL A 141 -0.57 5.34 12.18
N CYS A 142 -0.18 4.58 11.16
CA CYS A 142 1.21 4.50 10.75
C CYS A 142 1.36 4.26 9.24
N ASP A 143 2.57 4.49 8.75
CA ASP A 143 2.97 4.24 7.37
C ASP A 143 4.02 3.13 7.35
N GLN A 144 4.15 2.47 6.21
CA GLN A 144 5.23 1.52 5.94
C GLN A 144 6.60 2.17 6.20
N HIS A 145 7.48 1.44 6.87
CA HIS A 145 8.78 1.91 7.38
C HIS A 145 8.73 2.97 8.50
N GLY A 146 7.54 3.35 8.98
CA GLY A 146 7.39 4.20 10.16
C GLY A 146 7.66 3.43 11.46
N SER A 147 8.14 4.11 12.51
CA SER A 147 8.45 3.46 13.80
C SER A 147 7.23 2.80 14.48
N GLN A 148 6.02 3.32 14.23
CA GLN A 148 4.76 2.77 14.73
C GLN A 148 4.29 1.55 13.92
N ALA A 149 4.86 1.27 12.73
CA ALA A 149 4.51 0.09 11.93
C ALA A 149 4.78 -1.23 12.68
N ARG A 150 5.70 -1.22 13.65
CA ARG A 150 5.99 -2.36 14.51
C ARG A 150 4.77 -2.93 15.24
N PHE A 151 3.74 -2.11 15.49
CA PHE A 151 2.48 -2.57 16.09
C PHE A 151 1.73 -3.56 15.19
N LEU A 152 1.84 -3.40 13.88
CA LEU A 152 1.35 -4.37 12.90
C LEU A 152 2.34 -5.53 12.77
N LEU A 153 3.62 -5.24 12.48
CA LEU A 153 4.62 -6.26 12.14
C LEU A 153 4.79 -7.33 13.22
N ALA A 154 4.73 -6.94 14.49
CA ALA A 154 4.83 -7.88 15.62
C ALA A 154 3.62 -8.84 15.77
N LYS A 155 2.58 -8.69 14.94
CA LYS A 155 1.40 -9.57 14.92
C LYS A 155 1.30 -10.43 13.67
N LEU A 156 2.10 -10.15 12.64
CA LEU A 156 2.06 -10.88 11.39
C LEU A 156 2.89 -12.16 11.47
N ASN A 157 2.45 -13.18 10.75
CA ASN A 157 3.25 -14.36 10.48
C ASN A 157 4.47 -13.98 9.62
N PRO A 158 5.72 -14.22 10.07
CA PRO A 158 6.93 -13.89 9.33
C PRO A 158 7.20 -14.92 8.21
N SER A 159 6.31 -14.98 7.22
CA SER A 159 6.50 -15.82 6.02
C SER A 159 7.64 -15.30 5.13
N ALA A 160 7.90 -13.99 5.19
CA ALA A 160 8.94 -13.27 4.47
C ALA A 160 9.97 -12.73 5.46
N THR A 161 11.08 -13.46 5.62
CA THR A 161 12.22 -13.05 6.47
C THR A 161 13.49 -12.93 5.64
N TYR A 162 14.52 -12.34 6.24
CA TYR A 162 15.85 -12.22 5.62
C TYR A 162 16.47 -13.57 5.24
N ASN A 163 16.04 -14.68 5.87
CA ASN A 163 16.50 -16.03 5.55
C ASN A 163 15.98 -16.53 4.19
N ASN A 164 14.76 -16.13 3.81
CA ASN A 164 14.10 -16.57 2.57
C ASN A 164 13.92 -15.41 1.56
N ALA A 165 14.62 -14.28 1.78
CA ALA A 165 14.48 -13.07 0.97
C ALA A 165 14.77 -13.28 -0.52
N ASN A 166 15.65 -14.23 -0.86
CA ASN A 166 15.99 -14.54 -2.26
C ASN A 166 14.86 -15.22 -3.04
N GLU A 167 13.88 -15.82 -2.36
CA GLU A 167 12.77 -16.53 -3.01
C GLU A 167 11.53 -15.65 -3.19
N MET A 168 11.59 -14.41 -2.70
CA MET A 168 10.45 -13.51 -2.68
C MET A 168 10.41 -12.60 -3.90
N ALA A 169 9.19 -12.24 -4.31
CA ALA A 169 8.99 -11.27 -5.38
C ALA A 169 9.58 -9.90 -5.00
N ALA A 170 10.18 -9.22 -5.98
CA ALA A 170 10.73 -7.88 -5.77
C ALA A 170 9.64 -6.93 -5.24
N GLY A 171 9.87 -6.35 -4.05
CA GLY A 171 8.96 -5.40 -3.41
C GLY A 171 8.10 -5.98 -2.28
N SER A 172 8.23 -7.26 -1.92
CA SER A 172 7.65 -7.78 -0.66
C SER A 172 8.33 -7.15 0.55
N ASP A 173 7.56 -6.79 1.57
CA ASP A 173 8.13 -6.35 2.84
C ASP A 173 8.85 -7.53 3.52
N ILE A 174 10.00 -7.30 4.14
CA ILE A 174 10.80 -8.33 4.79
C ILE A 174 10.86 -7.99 6.28
N ILE A 175 10.41 -8.92 7.13
CA ILE A 175 10.56 -8.75 8.57
C ILE A 175 11.91 -9.28 9.04
N PHE A 176 12.64 -8.46 9.80
CA PHE A 176 13.86 -8.85 10.50
C PHE A 176 13.51 -9.51 11.84
N THR A 177 13.19 -10.80 11.82
CA THR A 177 12.91 -11.60 13.02
C THR A 177 13.49 -13.01 12.90
N ASP A 178 13.86 -13.59 14.04
CA ASP A 178 14.24 -15.00 14.21
C ASP A 178 13.01 -15.89 14.53
N ASP A 179 11.80 -15.31 14.58
CA ASP A 179 10.57 -16.06 14.86
C ASP A 179 10.26 -17.11 13.78
N VAL A 180 9.63 -18.20 14.22
CA VAL A 180 9.25 -19.33 13.36
C VAL A 180 7.98 -18.98 12.56
N SER A 181 8.03 -19.15 11.24
CA SER A 181 6.85 -18.99 10.39
C SER A 181 5.83 -20.11 10.62
N LEU A 182 4.56 -19.83 10.34
CA LEU A 182 3.47 -20.78 10.47
C LEU A 182 3.70 -22.05 9.62
N GLN A 183 4.33 -21.91 8.46
CA GLN A 183 4.69 -23.04 7.60
C GLN A 183 5.67 -23.99 8.32
N VAL A 184 6.76 -23.45 8.87
CA VAL A 184 7.76 -24.24 9.60
C VAL A 184 7.13 -24.88 10.84
N PHE A 185 6.22 -24.19 11.52
CA PHE A 185 5.45 -24.77 12.63
C PHE A 185 4.63 -26.00 12.17
N PHE A 186 3.88 -25.89 11.07
CA PHE A 186 3.08 -27.01 10.56
C PHE A 186 3.93 -28.18 10.07
N GLU A 187 5.08 -27.92 9.43
CA GLU A 187 6.00 -28.98 9.00
C GLU A 187 6.52 -29.79 10.19
N HIS A 188 6.92 -29.12 11.28
CA HIS A 188 7.33 -29.80 12.51
C HIS A 188 6.18 -30.56 13.18
N LEU A 189 5.01 -29.94 13.27
CA LEU A 189 3.82 -30.57 13.86
C LEU A 189 3.44 -31.85 13.10
N GLN A 190 3.43 -31.80 11.77
CA GLN A 190 3.11 -32.96 10.92
C GLN A 190 4.11 -34.10 11.12
N ARG A 191 5.42 -33.80 11.13
CA ARG A 191 6.46 -34.82 11.36
C ARG A 191 6.28 -35.52 12.71
N LEU A 192 6.00 -34.77 13.78
CA LEU A 192 5.80 -35.34 15.11
C LEU A 192 4.48 -36.12 15.21
N ALA A 193 3.43 -35.68 14.53
CA ALA A 193 2.13 -36.35 14.57
C ALA A 193 2.12 -37.73 13.91
N VAL A 194 2.99 -37.96 12.91
CA VAL A 194 3.09 -39.25 12.18
C VAL A 194 4.20 -40.17 12.70
N GLN A 195 4.93 -39.76 13.74
CA GLN A 195 6.02 -40.54 14.34
C GLN A 195 5.54 -41.66 15.30
N SER A 196 4.25 -41.98 15.32
CA SER A 196 3.65 -43.05 16.13
C SER A 196 4.02 -44.45 15.66
#